data_AF-A0A482YZN4-F1
#
_entry.id   AF-A0A482YZN4-F1
#
_cell.length_a   1.000
_cell.length_b   1.000
_cell.length_c   1.000
_cell.angle_alpha   90.00
_cell.angle_beta   90.00
_cell.angle_gamma   90.00
#
_symmetry.space_group_name_H-M   'P 1'
#
loop_
_entity.id
_entity.type
_entity.pdbx_description
1 polymer ?
#
loop_
_entity_poly.entity_id
_entity_poly.type
_entity_poly.pdbx_seq_one_letter_code
_entity_poly.pdbx_strand_id
1 'polypeptide(L)'
;ASNILLMQHINSALRAHMLFRKDDHYIIDGDEVVIVDEFTGRTMPGRRWSEGLHQAIEAKEGVSIKKENQTLASITFQNYFRLYEKLSGMTGTADTEAVEFQDIYGLETVVVPPNKLSERHDKADQIYLTLEEKLEAIANDVESCQESGQPVLVGTSSIENSEAISALLGDKNITHEVLNAKQHEREAIIIANAGGIGAVTIATNMAGRGTDIVLGGKLVDDATDQQKQDWQVEHNKVISAGGLHIVGTERNESRRVDNQLRGRSGRQGDVGSTRFYLSLEDNLMRIFASDKMAAMMKKLGMEKGEAIEHKMVNRAIENAQRKVEGMNYDARKNLLEYDDVANDQRKVIYSLRDALMSTNDVQERFISIRKSVIGDLFSGYISAGQAEEDWDVEGLHNALKADYKAEFPLQQWLDEGVDVDELESRIVEGLSAICDYKEQMTGVESMRGFEKAVMLQTLDHYWKEHLAAMDYLRQSVNLRGYAQKNPTQEYKRESFAMFTELLDTIDIEIVKSLSSVTINEGTRATDVEQQDNAGAIAQHEDGADVPTEEIEKPTTVKKKGEKVGRNDPCPCGSGKKYKNCHG
;
A
#
# COMPACT_ATOMS: atom_id res chain seq x y z
N ALA A 1 6.01 -9.45 25.56
CA ALA A 1 5.10 -8.70 24.67
C ALA A 1 4.35 -7.55 25.37
N SER A 2 3.83 -7.72 26.60
CA SER A 2 2.92 -6.76 27.28
C SER A 2 3.36 -5.29 27.37
N ASN A 3 4.67 -4.99 27.42
CA ASN A 3 5.17 -3.62 27.58
C ASN A 3 5.44 -2.87 26.24
N ILE A 4 5.30 -3.52 25.09
CA ILE A 4 5.62 -2.93 23.77
C ILE A 4 4.58 -1.87 23.38
N LEU A 5 3.29 -2.19 23.55
CA LEU A 5 2.18 -1.26 23.31
C LEU A 5 2.26 -0.02 24.21
N LEU A 6 2.57 -0.23 25.50
CA LEU A 6 2.74 0.89 26.44
C LEU A 6 3.93 1.79 26.04
N MET A 7 5.03 1.20 25.58
CA MET A 7 6.20 1.94 25.11
C MET A 7 5.85 2.82 23.90
N GLN A 8 5.05 2.32 22.97
CA GLN A 8 4.58 3.10 21.82
C GLN A 8 3.69 4.26 22.28
N HIS A 9 2.69 4.02 23.13
CA HIS A 9 1.83 5.10 23.65
C HIS A 9 2.65 6.21 24.32
N ILE A 10 3.66 5.84 25.12
CA ILE A 10 4.57 6.79 25.75
C ILE A 10 5.39 7.56 24.70
N ASN A 11 5.91 6.88 23.68
CA ASN A 11 6.70 7.53 22.63
C ASN A 11 5.84 8.49 21.79
N SER A 12 4.64 8.08 21.37
CA SER A 12 3.69 8.92 20.65
C SER A 12 3.25 10.12 21.50
N ALA A 13 3.01 9.93 22.80
CA ALA A 13 2.74 11.04 23.72
C ALA A 13 3.93 12.01 23.83
N LEU A 14 5.16 11.50 23.98
CA LEU A 14 6.36 12.34 24.03
C LEU A 14 6.56 13.14 22.74
N ARG A 15 6.38 12.50 21.57
CA ARG A 15 6.44 13.17 20.26
C ARG A 15 5.36 14.25 20.16
N ALA A 16 4.11 13.92 20.51
CA ALA A 16 3.00 14.87 20.51
C ALA A 16 3.27 16.09 21.40
N HIS A 17 3.87 15.90 22.57
CA HIS A 17 4.17 17.00 23.50
C HIS A 17 5.40 17.82 23.12
N MET A 18 6.46 17.19 22.59
CA MET A 18 7.78 17.84 22.42
C MET A 18 8.06 18.29 20.98
N LEU A 19 7.54 17.58 19.98
CA LEU A 19 7.84 17.85 18.57
C LEU A 19 6.70 18.57 17.86
N PHE A 20 5.45 18.19 18.15
CA PHE A 20 4.29 18.75 17.47
C PHE A 20 3.70 19.93 18.23
N ARG A 21 3.65 21.09 17.58
CA ARG A 21 3.14 22.34 18.15
C ARG A 21 1.81 22.74 17.52
N LYS A 22 0.87 23.11 18.39
CA LYS A 22 -0.39 23.74 18.02
C LYS A 22 -0.12 25.07 17.32
N ASP A 23 -0.95 25.39 16.32
CA ASP A 23 -0.89 26.57 15.46
C ASP A 23 0.33 26.63 14.52
N ASP A 24 1.07 25.52 14.41
CA ASP A 24 2.22 25.36 13.52
C ASP A 24 2.05 24.08 12.69
N HIS A 25 1.97 22.92 13.37
CA HIS A 25 1.84 21.61 12.72
C HIS A 25 0.38 21.15 12.62
N TYR A 26 -0.49 21.62 13.52
CA TYR A 26 -1.94 21.39 13.50
C TYR A 26 -2.68 22.56 14.13
N ILE A 27 -3.96 22.64 13.81
CA ILE A 27 -4.95 23.44 14.55
C ILE A 27 -6.02 22.52 15.13
N ILE A 28 -6.80 23.06 16.06
CA ILE A 28 -8.02 22.42 16.54
C ILE A 28 -9.20 23.14 15.89
N ASP A 29 -10.01 22.40 15.14
CA ASP A 29 -11.25 22.89 14.56
C ASP A 29 -12.43 22.13 15.17
N GLY A 30 -13.18 22.79 16.05
CA GLY A 30 -14.22 22.14 16.84
C GLY A 30 -13.66 21.09 17.81
N ASP A 31 -13.99 19.82 17.56
CA ASP A 31 -13.55 18.64 18.33
C ASP A 31 -12.60 17.74 17.51
N GLU A 32 -11.93 18.31 16.51
CA GLU A 32 -11.01 17.59 15.64
C GLU A 32 -9.64 18.27 15.52
N VAL A 33 -8.58 17.46 15.45
CA VAL A 33 -7.24 17.91 15.10
C VAL A 33 -7.10 17.93 13.58
N VAL A 34 -6.78 19.10 13.03
CA VAL A 34 -6.58 19.29 11.59
C VAL A 34 -5.12 19.62 11.33
N ILE A 35 -4.47 18.80 10.49
CA ILE A 35 -3.05 18.98 10.14
C ILE A 35 -2.90 20.26 9.31
N VAL A 36 -1.84 21.03 9.57
CA VAL A 36 -1.43 22.17 8.76
C VAL A 36 -0.18 21.79 7.99
N ASP A 37 -0.17 22.05 6.69
CA ASP A 37 1.01 21.90 5.84
C ASP A 37 2.03 23.00 6.18
N GLU A 38 3.21 22.62 6.65
CA GLU A 38 4.29 23.52 7.08
C GLU A 38 4.77 24.47 5.96
N PHE A 39 4.64 24.07 4.69
CA PHE A 39 5.13 24.88 3.56
C PHE A 39 4.08 25.83 3.03
N THR A 40 2.81 25.43 3.04
CA THR A 40 1.72 26.20 2.43
C THR A 40 0.82 26.90 3.44
N GLY A 41 0.90 26.52 4.72
CA GLY A 41 0.01 27.00 5.79
C GLY A 41 -1.45 26.56 5.61
N ARG A 42 -1.72 25.65 4.68
CA ARG A 42 -3.08 25.16 4.38
C ARG A 42 -3.46 24.05 5.33
N THR A 43 -4.73 24.05 5.74
CA THR A 43 -5.31 22.95 6.50
C THR A 43 -5.54 21.74 5.58
N MET A 44 -5.25 20.55 6.10
CA MET A 44 -5.42 19.27 5.44
C MET A 44 -6.50 18.44 6.15
N PRO A 45 -7.79 18.80 5.98
CA PRO A 45 -8.90 18.07 6.59
C PRO A 45 -8.92 16.61 6.11
N GLY A 46 -9.30 15.69 6.99
CA GLY A 46 -9.33 14.25 6.70
C GLY A 46 -7.98 13.52 6.80
N ARG A 47 -6.85 14.24 6.80
CA ARG A 47 -5.53 13.63 7.03
C ARG A 47 -5.27 13.44 8.53
N ARG A 48 -4.68 12.29 8.86
CA ARG A 48 -4.31 11.94 10.24
C ARG A 48 -2.88 11.40 10.26
N TRP A 49 -2.18 11.63 11.36
CA TRP A 49 -0.88 11.01 11.60
C TRP A 49 -1.08 9.55 12.04
N SER A 50 -0.25 8.65 11.51
CA SER A 50 -0.26 7.22 11.85
C SER A 50 0.39 6.93 13.21
N GLU A 51 0.43 5.65 13.60
CA GLU A 51 1.18 5.13 14.76
C GLU A 51 0.72 5.66 16.14
N GLY A 52 -0.59 5.90 16.30
CA GLY A 52 -1.15 6.47 17.51
C GLY A 52 -0.76 7.93 17.78
N LEU A 53 0.01 8.58 16.89
CA LEU A 53 0.48 9.95 17.10
C LEU A 53 -0.68 10.95 17.05
N HIS A 54 -1.62 10.77 16.13
CA HIS A 54 -2.77 11.65 16.04
C HIS A 54 -3.66 11.52 17.26
N GLN A 55 -3.88 10.30 17.77
CA GLN A 55 -4.59 10.02 19.01
C GLN A 55 -3.87 10.61 20.22
N ALA A 56 -2.54 10.58 20.24
CA ALA A 56 -1.74 11.21 21.29
C ALA A 56 -1.87 12.74 21.28
N ILE A 57 -1.97 13.35 20.09
CA ILE A 57 -2.26 14.79 19.96
C ILE A 57 -3.71 15.09 20.37
N GLU A 58 -4.67 14.25 19.98
CA GLU A 58 -6.07 14.36 20.41
C GLU A 58 -6.17 14.31 21.95
N ALA A 59 -5.49 13.35 22.58
CA ALA A 59 -5.43 13.20 24.03
C ALA A 59 -4.72 14.39 24.71
N LYS A 60 -3.62 14.88 24.14
CA LYS A 60 -2.87 16.07 24.62
C LYS A 60 -3.75 17.31 24.63
N GLU A 61 -4.55 17.50 23.59
CA GLU A 61 -5.39 18.70 23.42
C GLU A 61 -6.79 18.55 24.04
N GLY A 62 -7.13 17.37 24.56
CA GLY A 62 -8.39 17.10 25.24
C GLY A 62 -9.60 17.02 24.32
N VAL A 63 -9.40 16.71 23.03
CA VAL A 63 -10.49 16.47 22.06
C VAL A 63 -10.89 15.00 22.04
N SER A 64 -12.03 14.68 21.41
CA SER A 64 -12.50 13.30 21.27
C SER A 64 -11.47 12.43 20.54
N ILE A 65 -10.97 11.41 21.24
CA ILE A 65 -10.05 10.43 20.66
C ILE A 65 -10.83 9.50 19.75
N LYS A 66 -10.59 9.60 18.45
CA LYS A 66 -11.22 8.69 17.48
C LYS A 66 -10.45 7.37 17.44
N LYS A 67 -11.15 6.27 17.14
CA LYS A 67 -10.54 4.94 17.00
C LYS A 67 -9.37 4.99 16.02
N GLU A 68 -8.32 4.24 16.36
CA GLU A 68 -7.16 4.07 15.50
C GLU A 68 -7.51 3.25 14.27
N ASN A 69 -6.89 3.61 13.14
CA ASN A 69 -6.94 2.77 11.95
C ASN A 69 -6.10 1.53 12.24
N GLN A 70 -6.76 0.38 12.33
CA GLN A 70 -6.10 -0.88 12.59
C GLN A 70 -5.93 -1.65 11.27
N THR A 71 -4.75 -2.21 11.05
CA THR A 71 -4.49 -3.14 9.94
C THR A 71 -5.36 -4.39 10.10
N LEU A 72 -6.40 -4.53 9.28
CA LEU A 72 -7.24 -5.74 9.25
C LEU A 72 -6.60 -6.86 8.42
N ALA A 73 -5.99 -6.46 7.30
CA ALA A 73 -5.26 -7.33 6.39
C ALA A 73 -4.23 -6.49 5.64
N SER A 74 -3.08 -7.10 5.35
CA SER A 74 -2.04 -6.50 4.53
C SER A 74 -1.31 -7.62 3.78
N ILE A 75 -0.81 -7.32 2.59
CA ILE A 75 0.07 -8.20 1.80
C ILE A 75 0.90 -7.33 0.86
N THR A 76 2.19 -7.59 0.75
CA THR A 76 3.03 -6.92 -0.24
C THR A 76 2.73 -7.45 -1.65
N PHE A 77 2.94 -6.64 -2.68
CA PHE A 77 2.79 -7.11 -4.07
C PHE A 77 3.70 -8.31 -4.35
N GLN A 78 4.90 -8.35 -3.77
CA GLN A 78 5.85 -9.45 -3.88
C GLN A 78 5.21 -10.77 -3.42
N ASN A 79 4.73 -10.80 -2.17
CA ASN A 79 4.11 -12.02 -1.64
C ASN A 79 2.74 -12.31 -2.25
N TYR A 80 1.99 -11.29 -2.68
CA TYR A 80 0.74 -11.48 -3.42
C TYR A 80 0.96 -12.21 -4.74
N PHE A 81 1.89 -11.76 -5.58
CA PHE A 81 2.16 -12.42 -6.87
C PHE A 81 2.79 -13.82 -6.71
N ARG A 82 3.52 -14.07 -5.62
CA ARG A 82 4.03 -15.41 -5.27
C ARG A 82 2.92 -16.44 -4.99
N LEU A 83 1.68 -16.02 -4.73
CA LEU A 83 0.55 -16.94 -4.54
C LEU A 83 0.09 -17.59 -5.85
N TYR A 84 0.41 -17.00 -7.01
CA TYR A 84 -0.01 -17.54 -8.30
C TYR A 84 0.80 -18.78 -8.66
N GLU A 85 0.12 -19.87 -9.01
CA GLU A 85 0.76 -21.12 -9.47
C GLU A 85 1.65 -20.89 -10.71
N LYS A 86 1.23 -19.97 -11.59
CA LYS A 86 1.98 -19.56 -12.77
C LYS A 86 2.04 -18.05 -12.83
N LEU A 87 3.26 -17.52 -12.74
CA LEU A 87 3.55 -16.09 -12.87
C LEU A 87 4.37 -15.85 -14.14
N SER A 88 4.00 -14.81 -14.89
CA SER A 88 4.72 -14.34 -16.07
C SER A 88 4.47 -12.86 -16.26
N GLY A 89 5.45 -12.13 -16.78
CA GLY A 89 5.34 -10.70 -17.04
C GLY A 89 5.95 -10.33 -18.38
N MET A 90 5.55 -9.18 -18.91
CA MET A 90 6.15 -8.58 -20.10
C MET A 90 6.45 -7.11 -19.87
N THR A 91 7.62 -6.66 -20.31
CA THR A 91 8.03 -5.26 -20.29
C THR A 91 9.20 -5.07 -21.25
N GLY A 92 9.33 -3.87 -21.81
CA GLY A 92 10.46 -3.53 -22.68
C GLY A 92 11.78 -3.27 -21.95
N THR A 93 11.78 -3.33 -20.60
CA THR A 93 12.92 -2.88 -19.78
C THR A 93 13.19 -3.80 -18.57
N ALA A 94 12.95 -5.11 -18.70
CA ALA A 94 13.16 -6.07 -17.60
C ALA A 94 14.64 -6.40 -17.34
N ASP A 95 15.48 -6.31 -18.38
CA ASP A 95 16.85 -6.85 -18.35
C ASP A 95 17.73 -6.29 -17.22
N THR A 96 17.53 -5.01 -16.85
CA THR A 96 18.28 -4.38 -15.75
C THR A 96 17.92 -4.96 -14.38
N GLU A 97 16.67 -5.42 -14.21
CA GLU A 97 16.15 -5.97 -12.96
C GLU A 97 16.08 -7.50 -12.96
N ALA A 98 16.73 -8.16 -13.93
CA ALA A 98 16.65 -9.62 -14.10
C ALA A 98 17.04 -10.39 -12.83
N VAL A 99 18.04 -9.90 -12.09
CA VAL A 99 18.46 -10.48 -10.81
C VAL A 99 17.37 -10.34 -9.75
N GLU A 100 16.74 -9.16 -9.63
CA GLU A 100 15.63 -8.93 -8.69
C GLU A 100 14.42 -9.81 -9.03
N PHE A 101 14.08 -9.96 -10.32
CA PHE A 101 13.00 -10.85 -10.76
C PHE A 101 13.27 -12.32 -10.42
N GLN A 102 14.52 -12.77 -10.59
CA GLN A 102 14.91 -14.12 -10.24
C GLN A 102 14.90 -14.35 -8.73
N ASP A 103 15.46 -13.43 -7.95
CA ASP A 103 15.58 -13.55 -6.49
C ASP A 103 14.22 -13.47 -5.79
N ILE A 104 13.35 -12.57 -6.23
CA ILE A 104 12.05 -12.35 -5.59
C ILE A 104 11.00 -13.34 -6.12
N TYR A 105 10.90 -13.51 -7.44
CA TYR A 105 9.78 -14.23 -8.05
C TYR A 105 10.18 -15.56 -8.71
N GLY A 106 11.48 -15.89 -8.76
CA GLY A 106 11.96 -17.04 -9.53
C GLY A 106 11.76 -16.89 -11.03
N LEU A 107 11.65 -15.65 -11.54
CA LEU A 107 11.36 -15.36 -12.93
C LEU A 107 12.63 -15.11 -13.73
N GLU A 108 12.88 -15.97 -14.72
CA GLU A 108 13.94 -15.75 -15.70
C GLU A 108 13.55 -14.64 -16.68
N THR A 109 14.51 -13.75 -16.97
CA THR A 109 14.31 -12.67 -17.95
C THR A 109 14.90 -13.07 -19.30
N VAL A 110 14.05 -13.09 -20.32
CA VAL A 110 14.44 -13.39 -21.71
C VAL A 110 14.28 -12.14 -22.56
N VAL A 111 15.38 -11.67 -23.15
CA VAL A 111 15.37 -10.54 -24.09
C VAL A 111 14.92 -11.03 -25.46
N VAL A 112 13.66 -10.73 -25.81
CA VAL A 112 13.11 -11.06 -27.13
C VAL A 112 13.64 -10.07 -28.18
N PRO A 113 14.21 -10.54 -29.30
CA PRO A 113 14.65 -9.66 -30.38
C PRO A 113 13.50 -8.80 -30.93
N PRO A 114 13.75 -7.53 -31.27
CA PRO A 114 12.71 -6.68 -31.85
C PRO A 114 12.36 -7.15 -33.27
N ASN A 115 11.12 -6.89 -33.70
CA ASN A 115 10.66 -7.18 -35.06
C ASN A 115 11.50 -6.47 -36.14
N LYS A 116 11.95 -5.25 -35.84
CA LYS A 116 12.84 -4.45 -36.68
C LYS A 116 13.90 -3.77 -35.81
N LEU A 117 15.11 -3.60 -36.35
CA LEU A 117 16.18 -2.87 -35.68
C LEU A 117 15.80 -1.39 -35.58
N SER A 118 16.01 -0.78 -34.42
CA SER A 118 15.69 0.63 -34.19
C SER A 118 16.72 1.53 -34.87
N GLU A 119 16.26 2.57 -35.58
CA GLU A 119 17.08 3.64 -36.15
C GLU A 119 17.10 4.89 -35.24
N ARG A 120 16.82 4.72 -33.95
CA ARG A 120 16.82 5.81 -32.96
C ARG A 120 18.24 6.31 -32.67
N HIS A 121 18.42 7.62 -32.74
CA HIS A 121 19.66 8.29 -32.38
C HIS A 121 19.57 8.88 -30.96
N ASP A 122 20.18 8.20 -29.99
CA ASP A 122 20.30 8.71 -28.62
C ASP A 122 21.47 9.71 -28.53
N LYS A 123 21.16 11.00 -28.46
CA LYS A 123 22.13 12.11 -28.35
C LYS A 123 22.72 12.14 -26.94
N ALA A 124 23.90 12.76 -26.80
CA ALA A 124 24.50 12.98 -25.49
C ALA A 124 23.64 13.94 -24.64
N ASP A 125 23.64 13.73 -23.33
CA ASP A 125 23.00 14.61 -22.37
C ASP A 125 23.66 16.00 -22.38
N GLN A 126 22.86 17.04 -22.24
CA GLN A 126 23.32 18.43 -22.07
C GLN A 126 23.13 18.87 -20.62
N ILE A 127 24.18 19.40 -20.03
CA ILE A 127 24.21 19.74 -18.60
C ILE A 127 24.48 21.22 -18.41
N TYR A 128 23.59 21.87 -17.66
CA TYR A 128 23.56 23.31 -17.39
C TYR A 128 23.84 23.61 -15.92
N LEU A 129 24.23 24.85 -15.63
CA LEU A 129 24.51 25.27 -14.26
C LEU A 129 23.23 25.50 -13.47
N THR A 130 22.21 26.09 -14.11
CA THR A 130 20.96 26.49 -13.46
C THR A 130 19.74 25.84 -14.12
N LEU A 131 18.65 25.76 -13.37
CA LEU A 131 17.36 25.31 -13.89
C LEU A 131 16.85 26.21 -15.03
N GLU A 132 17.02 27.52 -14.91
CA GLU A 132 16.58 28.51 -15.91
C GLU A 132 17.24 28.26 -17.28
N GLU A 133 18.57 28.10 -17.30
CA GLU A 133 19.33 27.80 -18.52
C GLU A 133 18.88 26.49 -19.18
N LYS A 134 18.63 25.46 -18.36
CA LYS A 134 18.12 24.16 -18.82
C LYS A 134 16.75 24.33 -19.51
N LEU A 135 15.83 25.05 -18.88
CA LEU A 135 14.48 25.24 -19.39
C LEU A 135 14.46 26.07 -20.69
N GLU A 136 15.28 27.14 -20.76
CA GLU A 136 15.46 27.92 -21.99
C GLU A 136 16.02 27.04 -23.14
N ALA A 137 17.01 26.20 -22.85
CA ALA A 137 17.59 25.29 -23.84
C ALA A 137 16.56 24.26 -24.34
N ILE A 138 15.75 23.68 -23.46
CA ILE A 138 14.65 22.80 -23.84
C ILE A 138 13.66 23.53 -24.75
N ALA A 139 13.25 24.74 -24.38
CA ALA A 139 12.29 25.51 -25.18
C ALA A 139 12.84 25.85 -26.58
N ASN A 140 14.12 26.17 -26.70
CA ASN A 140 14.78 26.43 -27.99
C ASN A 140 14.90 25.16 -28.86
N ASP A 141 15.17 24.00 -28.25
CA ASP A 141 15.20 22.72 -28.97
C ASP A 141 13.82 22.33 -29.49
N VAL A 142 12.78 22.49 -28.67
CA VAL A 142 11.37 22.28 -29.06
C VAL A 142 10.97 23.21 -30.20
N GLU A 143 11.35 24.49 -30.14
CA GLU A 143 11.12 25.48 -31.19
C GLU A 143 11.76 25.05 -32.52
N SER A 144 13.05 24.67 -32.49
CA SER A 144 13.76 24.20 -33.69
C SER A 144 13.13 22.93 -34.28
N CYS A 145 12.71 21.99 -33.44
CA CYS A 145 11.99 20.80 -33.88
C CYS A 145 10.66 21.18 -34.56
N GLN A 146 9.87 22.06 -33.94
CA GLN A 146 8.60 22.50 -34.50
C GLN A 146 8.78 23.22 -35.85
N GLU A 147 9.77 24.11 -35.98
CA GLU A 147 10.10 24.79 -37.25
C GLU A 147 10.46 23.81 -38.37
N SER A 148 11.14 22.71 -38.02
CA SER A 148 11.48 21.62 -38.94
C SER A 148 10.33 20.62 -39.17
N GLY A 149 9.20 20.78 -38.46
CA GLY A 149 8.05 19.88 -38.50
C GLY A 149 8.23 18.59 -37.70
N GLN A 150 9.31 18.44 -36.93
CA GLN A 150 9.58 17.24 -36.14
C GLN A 150 8.68 17.19 -34.89
N PRO A 151 7.93 16.09 -34.65
CA PRO A 151 7.16 15.94 -33.41
C PRO A 151 8.06 15.78 -32.19
N VAL A 152 7.64 16.36 -31.06
CA VAL A 152 8.39 16.35 -29.80
C VAL A 152 7.54 15.86 -28.64
N LEU A 153 8.08 14.92 -27.87
CA LEU A 153 7.57 14.54 -26.55
C LEU A 153 8.55 14.99 -25.47
N VAL A 154 8.11 15.90 -24.60
CA VAL A 154 8.86 16.39 -23.45
C VAL A 154 8.41 15.62 -22.20
N GLY A 155 9.31 14.82 -21.63
CA GLY A 155 9.08 14.07 -20.40
C GLY A 155 9.61 14.79 -19.17
N THR A 156 8.74 15.12 -18.23
CA THR A 156 9.07 15.78 -16.96
C THR A 156 8.80 14.88 -15.77
N SER A 157 9.41 15.17 -14.62
CA SER A 157 9.18 14.41 -13.38
C SER A 157 8.07 14.95 -12.49
N SER A 158 7.67 16.21 -12.69
CA SER A 158 6.76 16.92 -11.81
C SER A 158 5.81 17.80 -12.61
N ILE A 159 4.62 18.03 -12.05
CA ILE A 159 3.62 18.93 -12.63
C ILE A 159 4.16 20.36 -12.69
N GLU A 160 4.88 20.80 -11.66
CA GLU A 160 5.50 22.13 -11.62
C GLU A 160 6.47 22.35 -12.80
N ASN A 161 7.33 21.36 -13.10
CA ASN A 161 8.24 21.44 -14.25
C ASN A 161 7.47 21.45 -15.59
N SER A 162 6.36 20.71 -15.69
CA SER A 162 5.51 20.75 -16.89
C SER A 162 4.87 22.11 -17.12
N GLU A 163 4.33 22.73 -16.06
CA GLU A 163 3.71 24.06 -16.14
C GLU A 163 4.77 25.13 -16.46
N ALA A 164 5.97 25.03 -15.89
CA ALA A 164 7.06 25.95 -16.19
C ALA A 164 7.49 25.89 -17.67
N ILE A 165 7.61 24.69 -18.25
CA ILE A 165 7.92 24.52 -19.68
C ILE A 165 6.74 24.97 -20.53
N SER A 166 5.51 24.66 -20.14
CA SER A 166 4.29 25.09 -20.83
C SER A 166 4.23 26.61 -20.95
N ALA A 167 4.53 27.34 -19.87
CA ALA A 167 4.59 28.80 -19.87
C ALA A 167 5.64 29.33 -20.87
N LEU A 168 6.86 28.79 -20.84
CA LEU A 168 7.94 29.20 -21.76
C LEU A 168 7.61 28.92 -23.23
N LEU A 169 6.98 27.79 -23.52
CA LEU A 169 6.50 27.47 -24.88
C LEU A 169 5.35 28.40 -25.30
N GLY A 170 4.46 28.76 -24.36
CA GLY A 170 3.41 29.75 -24.57
C GLY A 170 3.96 31.13 -24.95
N ASP A 171 4.99 31.60 -24.25
CA ASP A 171 5.68 32.87 -24.55
C ASP A 171 6.32 32.88 -25.94
N LYS A 172 6.74 31.72 -26.44
CA LYS A 172 7.26 31.52 -27.81
C LYS A 172 6.17 31.27 -28.87
N ASN A 173 4.88 31.31 -28.50
CA ASN A 173 3.75 30.98 -29.38
C ASN A 173 3.77 29.55 -29.95
N ILE A 174 4.29 28.59 -29.19
CA ILE A 174 4.35 27.18 -29.57
C ILE A 174 3.09 26.48 -29.04
N THR A 175 2.22 26.01 -29.94
CA THR A 175 1.06 25.19 -29.57
C THR A 175 1.52 23.83 -29.04
N HIS A 176 1.08 23.47 -27.84
CA HIS A 176 1.46 22.23 -27.18
C HIS A 176 0.32 21.68 -26.29
N GLU A 177 0.38 20.39 -25.99
CA GLU A 177 -0.56 19.70 -25.08
C GLU A 177 0.17 19.26 -23.81
N VAL A 178 -0.48 19.38 -22.64
CA VAL A 178 0.10 19.00 -21.33
C VAL A 178 -0.68 17.86 -20.70
N LEU A 179 0.01 16.81 -20.27
CA LEU A 179 -0.56 15.59 -19.71
C LEU A 179 -0.07 15.37 -18.29
N ASN A 180 -1.03 15.33 -17.36
CA ASN A 180 -0.79 15.33 -15.92
C ASN A 180 -1.25 14.04 -15.21
N ALA A 181 -1.47 12.96 -15.96
CA ALA A 181 -1.95 11.65 -15.49
C ALA A 181 -3.30 11.68 -14.75
N LYS A 182 -4.14 12.69 -15.02
CA LYS A 182 -5.45 12.87 -14.37
C LYS A 182 -6.60 12.33 -15.20
N GLN A 183 -6.47 12.30 -16.53
CA GLN A 183 -7.56 11.94 -17.45
C GLN A 183 -7.09 10.90 -18.48
N HIS A 184 -6.95 9.65 -18.07
CA HIS A 184 -6.32 8.60 -18.89
C HIS A 184 -6.92 8.44 -20.30
N GLU A 185 -8.24 8.49 -20.46
CA GLU A 185 -8.89 8.31 -21.77
C GLU A 185 -8.58 9.46 -22.74
N ARG A 186 -8.66 10.71 -22.27
CA ARG A 186 -8.34 11.89 -23.06
C ARG A 186 -6.84 11.94 -23.38
N GLU A 187 -6.00 11.65 -22.39
CA GLU A 187 -4.55 11.64 -22.55
C GLU A 187 -4.10 10.58 -23.56
N ALA A 188 -4.76 9.42 -23.59
CA ALA A 188 -4.49 8.39 -24.60
C ALA A 188 -4.78 8.89 -26.02
N ILE A 189 -5.86 9.64 -26.24
CA ILE A 189 -6.18 10.21 -27.56
C ILE A 189 -5.11 11.23 -27.99
N ILE A 190 -4.64 12.06 -27.05
CA ILE A 190 -3.59 13.05 -27.33
C ILE A 190 -2.29 12.33 -27.69
N ILE A 191 -1.87 11.35 -26.88
CA ILE A 191 -0.63 10.60 -27.08
C ILE A 191 -0.63 9.80 -28.39
N ALA A 192 -1.75 9.18 -28.75
CA ALA A 192 -1.87 8.44 -30.00
C ALA A 192 -1.63 9.35 -31.24
N ASN A 193 -1.89 10.65 -31.10
CA ASN A 193 -1.71 11.65 -32.16
C ASN A 193 -0.46 12.52 -31.98
N ALA A 194 0.33 12.31 -30.92
CA ALA A 194 1.53 13.10 -30.62
C ALA A 194 2.64 12.95 -31.69
N GLY A 195 2.54 11.95 -32.57
CA GLY A 195 3.46 11.75 -33.69
C GLY A 195 3.11 12.55 -34.95
N GLY A 196 2.15 13.47 -34.89
CA GLY A 196 1.80 14.36 -36.01
C GLY A 196 2.89 15.40 -36.32
N ILE A 197 2.93 15.91 -37.54
CA ILE A 197 3.93 16.91 -37.96
C ILE A 197 3.87 18.16 -37.06
N GLY A 198 5.02 18.56 -36.48
CA GLY A 198 5.16 19.70 -35.58
C GLY A 198 4.38 19.61 -34.26
N ALA A 199 3.85 18.43 -33.91
CA ALA A 199 3.12 18.23 -32.67
C ALA A 199 4.07 18.27 -31.47
N VAL A 200 3.69 19.02 -30.43
CA VAL A 200 4.45 19.13 -29.18
C VAL A 200 3.58 18.64 -28.03
N THR A 201 4.07 17.67 -27.28
CA THR A 201 3.37 17.10 -26.12
C THR A 201 4.29 17.09 -24.91
N ILE A 202 3.80 17.59 -23.77
CA ILE A 202 4.48 17.55 -22.47
C ILE A 202 3.79 16.48 -21.62
N ALA A 203 4.55 15.52 -21.11
CA ALA A 203 4.05 14.42 -20.29
C ALA A 203 4.79 14.36 -18.95
N THR A 204 4.03 14.43 -17.85
CA THR A 204 4.56 14.18 -16.50
C THR A 204 4.67 12.67 -16.24
N ASN A 205 5.84 12.20 -15.82
CA ASN A 205 6.13 10.81 -15.42
C ASN A 205 5.49 9.74 -16.34
N MET A 206 4.37 9.17 -15.87
CA MET A 206 3.66 8.05 -16.49
C MET A 206 2.47 8.48 -17.37
N ALA A 207 2.24 9.78 -17.57
CA ALA A 207 1.16 10.25 -18.42
C ALA A 207 1.29 9.67 -19.84
N GLY A 208 0.20 9.14 -20.38
CA GLY A 208 0.23 8.47 -21.69
C GLY A 208 0.83 7.07 -21.71
N ARG A 209 1.12 6.44 -20.56
CA ARG A 209 1.60 5.06 -20.52
C ARG A 209 0.53 4.10 -21.05
N GLY A 210 0.97 3.08 -21.81
CA GLY A 210 0.09 2.10 -22.44
C GLY A 210 -0.38 2.47 -23.85
N THR A 211 -0.21 3.72 -24.28
CA THR A 211 -0.56 4.15 -25.64
C THR A 211 0.68 4.32 -26.51
N ASP A 212 0.58 3.82 -27.74
CA ASP A 212 1.62 3.91 -28.76
C ASP A 212 1.55 5.25 -29.49
N ILE A 213 2.70 5.90 -29.66
CA ILE A 213 2.82 7.12 -30.46
C ILE A 213 3.10 6.69 -31.90
N VAL A 214 2.15 6.94 -32.79
CA VAL A 214 2.25 6.59 -34.21
C VAL A 214 2.71 7.82 -34.98
N LEU A 215 3.83 7.70 -35.72
CA LEU A 215 4.30 8.79 -36.59
C LEU A 215 3.25 9.06 -37.68
N GLY A 216 2.89 10.33 -37.89
CA GLY A 216 1.79 10.74 -38.77
C GLY A 216 0.40 10.72 -38.11
N GLY A 217 0.31 10.37 -36.82
CA GLY A 217 -0.95 10.31 -36.06
C GLY A 217 -1.64 8.94 -36.12
N LYS A 218 -2.66 8.72 -35.28
CA LYS A 218 -3.38 7.45 -35.25
C LYS A 218 -4.35 7.37 -36.44
N LEU A 219 -4.24 6.29 -37.22
CA LEU A 219 -5.22 5.97 -38.26
C LEU A 219 -6.59 5.64 -37.62
N VAL A 220 -7.67 6.14 -38.20
CA VAL A 220 -9.03 5.84 -37.74
C VAL A 220 -9.34 4.36 -38.01
N ASP A 221 -10.04 3.71 -37.08
CA ASP A 221 -10.53 2.35 -37.26
C ASP A 221 -11.47 2.31 -38.49
N ASP A 222 -11.28 1.35 -39.40
CA ASP A 222 -11.94 1.24 -40.72
C ASP A 222 -11.60 2.34 -41.76
N ALA A 223 -10.40 2.91 -41.69
CA ALA A 223 -9.93 3.88 -42.69
C ALA A 223 -10.03 3.36 -44.15
N THR A 224 -10.60 4.21 -45.01
CA THR A 224 -10.65 4.01 -46.45
C THR A 224 -9.25 3.99 -47.06
N ASP A 225 -9.11 3.42 -48.27
CA ASP A 225 -7.81 3.37 -48.95
C ASP A 225 -7.24 4.77 -49.22
N GLN A 226 -8.10 5.77 -49.43
CA GLN A 226 -7.68 7.17 -49.55
C GLN A 226 -7.07 7.69 -48.24
N GLN A 227 -7.73 7.48 -47.10
CA GLN A 227 -7.23 7.91 -45.80
C GLN A 227 -5.91 7.24 -45.42
N LYS A 228 -5.71 5.97 -45.83
CA LYS A 228 -4.42 5.28 -45.67
C LYS A 228 -3.31 5.91 -46.50
N GLN A 229 -3.62 6.31 -47.74
CA GLN A 229 -2.66 7.02 -48.59
C GLN A 229 -2.31 8.39 -48.01
N ASP A 230 -3.31 9.15 -47.55
CA ASP A 230 -3.11 10.46 -46.93
C ASP A 230 -2.27 10.34 -45.66
N TRP A 231 -2.55 9.35 -44.81
CA TRP A 231 -1.75 9.05 -43.63
C TRP A 231 -0.31 8.68 -43.99
N GLN A 232 -0.10 7.88 -45.04
CA GLN A 232 1.25 7.51 -45.49
C GLN A 232 2.07 8.74 -45.93
N VAL A 233 1.41 9.73 -46.54
CA VAL A 233 2.06 11.00 -46.91
C VAL A 233 2.50 11.75 -45.65
N GLU A 234 1.64 11.89 -44.64
CA GLU A 234 1.99 12.54 -43.38
C GLU A 234 3.08 11.78 -42.61
N HIS A 235 2.98 10.45 -42.55
CA HIS A 235 3.98 9.58 -41.94
C HIS A 235 5.36 9.77 -42.58
N ASN A 236 5.43 9.81 -43.92
CA ASN A 236 6.69 10.03 -44.64
C ASN A 236 7.28 11.43 -44.40
N LYS A 237 6.43 12.46 -44.21
CA LYS A 237 6.90 13.81 -43.83
C LYS A 237 7.55 13.79 -42.45
N VAL A 238 6.92 13.12 -41.48
CA VAL A 238 7.45 12.99 -40.12
C VAL A 238 8.77 12.21 -40.10
N ILE A 239 8.88 11.12 -40.86
CA ILE A 239 10.14 10.38 -41.04
C ILE A 239 11.22 11.30 -41.63
N SER A 240 10.88 12.07 -42.66
CA SER A 240 11.83 12.99 -43.31
C SER A 240 12.27 14.13 -42.39
N ALA A 241 11.42 14.54 -41.45
CA ALA A 241 11.73 15.50 -40.39
C ALA A 241 12.58 14.91 -39.24
N GLY A 242 12.92 13.61 -39.30
CA GLY A 242 13.77 12.94 -38.31
C GLY A 242 13.01 12.11 -37.27
N GLY A 243 11.70 11.89 -37.47
CA GLY A 243 10.85 11.09 -36.58
C GLY A 243 10.61 11.73 -35.22
N LEU A 244 10.07 10.97 -34.26
CA LEU A 244 9.75 11.49 -32.93
C LEU A 244 11.02 11.86 -32.16
N HIS A 245 11.10 13.13 -31.72
CA HIS A 245 12.12 13.59 -30.79
C HIS A 245 11.65 13.46 -29.34
N ILE A 246 12.46 12.84 -28.49
CA ILE A 246 12.19 12.71 -27.05
C ILE A 246 13.13 13.65 -26.30
N VAL A 247 12.55 14.51 -25.47
CA VAL A 247 13.26 15.42 -24.58
C VAL A 247 13.02 14.99 -23.15
N GLY A 248 14.04 14.47 -22.47
CA GLY A 248 14.01 14.25 -21.03
C GLY A 248 14.48 15.50 -20.30
N THR A 249 13.69 16.02 -19.36
CA THR A 249 14.01 17.28 -18.66
C THR A 249 14.80 17.07 -17.37
N GLU A 250 14.96 15.80 -16.97
CA GLU A 250 15.82 15.34 -15.91
C GLU A 250 16.06 13.83 -16.02
N ARG A 251 16.96 13.31 -15.19
CA ARG A 251 17.21 11.88 -15.02
C ARG A 251 16.37 11.35 -13.87
N ASN A 252 15.65 10.26 -14.10
CA ASN A 252 14.93 9.56 -13.05
C ASN A 252 15.91 8.83 -12.11
N GLU A 253 15.45 8.49 -10.92
CA GLU A 253 16.19 7.67 -9.97
C GLU A 253 16.59 6.31 -10.55
N SER A 254 15.74 5.76 -11.42
CA SER A 254 16.01 4.52 -12.14
C SER A 254 16.20 4.75 -13.63
N ARG A 255 17.29 4.19 -14.15
CA ARG A 255 17.62 4.13 -15.58
C ARG A 255 16.54 3.44 -16.40
N ARG A 256 15.81 2.50 -15.79
CA ARG A 256 14.69 1.80 -16.42
C ARG A 256 13.61 2.78 -16.89
N VAL A 257 13.29 3.80 -16.08
CA VAL A 257 12.27 4.81 -16.39
C VAL A 257 12.75 5.72 -17.51
N ASP A 258 14.02 6.15 -17.49
CA ASP A 258 14.62 6.91 -18.59
C ASP A 258 14.56 6.15 -19.91
N ASN A 259 14.87 4.85 -19.89
CA ASN A 259 14.82 4.00 -21.07
C ASN A 259 13.39 3.78 -21.58
N GLN A 260 12.39 3.79 -20.70
CA GLN A 260 10.98 3.76 -21.11
C GLN A 260 10.56 5.04 -21.84
N LEU A 261 11.04 6.20 -21.37
CA LEU A 261 10.83 7.48 -22.06
C LEU A 261 11.52 7.47 -23.44
N ARG A 262 12.79 7.05 -23.51
CA ARG A 262 13.51 6.88 -24.80
C ARG A 262 12.81 5.91 -25.75
N GLY A 263 12.30 4.81 -25.22
CA GLY A 263 11.58 3.76 -25.96
C GLY A 263 10.23 4.20 -26.54
N ARG A 264 9.79 5.45 -26.29
CA ARG A 264 8.67 6.07 -27.00
C ARG A 264 9.02 6.42 -28.44
N SER A 265 10.30 6.61 -28.76
CA SER A 265 10.79 6.89 -30.11
C SER A 265 11.49 5.68 -30.74
N GLY A 266 11.53 5.67 -32.08
CA GLY A 266 12.19 4.67 -32.91
C GLY A 266 11.56 3.27 -32.84
N ARG A 267 10.22 3.21 -32.74
CA ARG A 267 9.45 1.95 -32.71
C ARG A 267 9.35 1.35 -34.10
N GLN A 268 9.30 0.01 -34.18
CA GLN A 268 9.20 -0.72 -35.46
C GLN A 268 10.22 -0.28 -36.53
N GLY A 269 11.43 0.10 -36.09
CA GLY A 269 12.50 0.55 -36.98
C GLY A 269 12.35 1.97 -37.50
N ASP A 270 11.40 2.74 -36.98
CA ASP A 270 11.27 4.16 -37.31
C ASP A 270 12.54 4.94 -36.91
N VAL A 271 12.81 6.00 -37.67
CA VAL A 271 13.78 7.01 -37.28
C VAL A 271 13.27 7.79 -36.08
N GLY A 272 14.20 8.32 -35.30
CA GLY A 272 13.86 9.10 -34.13
C GLY A 272 15.10 9.55 -33.40
N SER A 273 14.93 10.41 -32.39
CA SER A 273 16.06 10.82 -31.58
C SER A 273 15.65 11.09 -30.14
N THR A 274 16.61 10.99 -29.23
CA THR A 274 16.39 11.29 -27.81
C THR A 274 17.50 12.17 -27.29
N ARG A 275 17.19 13.07 -26.35
CA ARG A 275 18.18 13.86 -25.62
C ARG A 275 17.66 14.15 -24.21
N PHE A 276 18.56 14.14 -23.24
CA PHE A 276 18.27 14.58 -21.88
C PHE A 276 18.95 15.92 -21.61
N TYR A 277 18.23 16.80 -20.92
CA TYR A 277 18.68 18.10 -20.46
C TYR A 277 18.72 18.05 -18.94
N LEU A 278 19.84 18.45 -18.35
CA LEU A 278 20.09 18.33 -16.92
C LEU A 278 20.62 19.64 -16.35
N SER A 279 20.35 19.88 -15.09
CA SER A 279 20.91 20.97 -14.30
C SER A 279 21.63 20.42 -13.09
N LEU A 280 22.69 21.11 -12.65
CA LEU A 280 23.32 20.82 -11.36
C LEU A 280 22.36 21.03 -10.18
N GLU A 281 21.25 21.75 -10.39
CA GLU A 281 20.21 21.99 -9.41
C GLU A 281 19.12 20.91 -9.39
N ASP A 282 19.14 19.92 -10.31
CA ASP A 282 18.16 18.84 -10.33
C ASP A 282 18.31 17.90 -9.11
N ASN A 283 17.24 17.24 -8.69
CA ASN A 283 17.22 16.39 -7.49
C ASN A 283 18.31 15.32 -7.49
N LEU A 284 18.44 14.55 -8.57
CA LEU A 284 19.49 13.52 -8.70
C LEU A 284 20.89 14.16 -8.59
N MET A 285 21.09 15.33 -9.21
CA MET A 285 22.37 16.01 -9.16
C MET A 285 22.66 16.57 -7.76
N ARG A 286 21.67 17.09 -7.02
CA ARG A 286 21.88 17.54 -5.63
C ARG A 286 22.33 16.43 -4.69
N ILE A 287 21.85 15.20 -4.90
CA ILE A 287 22.21 14.06 -4.06
C ILE A 287 23.68 13.64 -4.29
N PHE A 288 24.22 13.79 -5.51
CA PHE A 288 25.52 13.21 -5.89
C PHE A 288 26.58 14.20 -6.36
N ALA A 289 26.18 15.34 -6.92
CA ALA A 289 27.07 16.43 -7.27
C ALA A 289 27.39 17.22 -6.00
N SER A 290 28.58 16.96 -5.45
CA SER A 290 29.10 17.78 -4.35
C SER A 290 29.15 19.26 -4.76
N ASP A 291 28.94 20.19 -3.84
CA ASP A 291 29.14 21.64 -4.04
C ASP A 291 30.49 21.96 -4.71
N LYS A 292 31.50 21.10 -4.49
CA LYS A 292 32.82 21.18 -5.12
C LYS A 292 32.77 21.01 -6.64
N MET A 293 31.89 20.17 -7.18
CA MET A 293 31.73 19.98 -8.63
C MET A 293 31.12 21.24 -9.25
N ALA A 294 30.04 21.78 -8.66
CA ALA A 294 29.45 23.04 -9.11
C ALA A 294 30.44 24.21 -9.02
N ALA A 295 31.21 24.30 -7.93
CA ALA A 295 32.25 25.32 -7.77
C ALA A 295 33.40 25.16 -8.78
N MET A 296 33.79 23.92 -9.09
CA MET A 296 34.82 23.63 -10.10
C MET A 296 34.35 24.02 -11.50
N MET A 297 33.11 23.70 -11.88
CA MET A 297 32.52 24.06 -13.17
C MET A 297 32.44 25.59 -13.36
N LYS A 298 31.98 26.31 -12.33
CA LYS A 298 31.98 27.79 -12.33
C LYS A 298 33.39 28.38 -12.47
N LYS A 299 34.39 27.75 -11.85
CA LYS A 299 35.80 28.19 -11.90
C LYS A 299 36.49 27.86 -13.23
N LEU A 300 35.99 26.87 -13.96
CA LEU A 300 36.45 26.50 -15.31
C LEU A 300 35.99 27.47 -16.40
N GLY A 301 35.15 28.47 -16.06
CA GLY A 301 34.77 29.55 -16.97
C GLY A 301 33.59 29.23 -17.88
N MET A 302 32.73 28.29 -17.47
CA MET A 302 31.49 27.95 -18.19
C MET A 302 30.56 29.18 -18.22
N GLU A 303 30.22 29.65 -19.42
CA GLU A 303 29.39 30.85 -19.62
C GLU A 303 27.89 30.52 -19.57
N LYS A 304 27.04 31.53 -19.32
CA LYS A 304 25.58 31.36 -19.27
C LYS A 304 25.08 30.80 -20.62
N GLY A 305 24.41 29.66 -20.58
CA GLY A 305 23.83 29.02 -21.76
C GLY A 305 24.76 28.02 -22.47
N GLU A 306 25.99 27.83 -22.02
CA GLU A 306 26.85 26.75 -22.52
C GLU A 306 26.48 25.42 -21.87
N ALA A 307 26.32 24.37 -22.69
CA ALA A 307 26.07 23.02 -22.22
C ALA A 307 27.37 22.22 -22.13
N ILE A 308 27.52 21.43 -21.06
CA ILE A 308 28.59 20.43 -20.99
C ILE A 308 28.11 19.14 -21.64
N GLU A 309 28.76 18.76 -22.74
CA GLU A 309 28.60 17.46 -23.38
C GLU A 309 29.90 16.65 -23.22
N HIS A 310 30.09 15.96 -22.10
CA HIS A 310 31.30 15.19 -21.86
C HIS A 310 31.04 13.78 -21.32
N LYS A 311 31.67 12.77 -21.95
CA LYS A 311 31.51 11.34 -21.61
C LYS A 311 31.78 11.01 -20.14
N MET A 312 32.67 11.76 -19.49
CA MET A 312 32.96 11.59 -18.06
C MET A 312 31.75 11.91 -17.19
N VAL A 313 30.98 12.94 -17.53
CA VAL A 313 29.84 13.38 -16.72
C VAL A 313 28.68 12.40 -16.88
N ASN A 314 28.43 11.90 -18.10
CA ASN A 314 27.45 10.83 -18.32
C ASN A 314 27.75 9.57 -17.49
N ARG A 315 29.02 9.16 -17.38
CA ARG A 315 29.42 8.04 -16.51
C ARG A 315 29.19 8.33 -15.03
N ALA A 316 29.41 9.56 -14.58
CA ALA A 316 29.17 9.95 -13.21
C ALA A 316 27.67 9.89 -12.86
N ILE A 317 26.82 10.37 -13.76
CA ILE A 317 25.35 10.29 -13.65
C ILE A 317 24.90 8.83 -13.65
N GLU A 318 25.41 8.00 -14.56
CA GLU A 318 25.08 6.57 -14.61
C GLU A 318 25.46 5.84 -13.30
N ASN A 319 26.62 6.17 -12.71
CA ASN A 319 27.03 5.62 -11.43
C ASN A 319 26.13 6.11 -10.27
N ALA A 320 25.68 7.37 -10.32
CA ALA A 320 24.74 7.92 -9.36
C ALA A 320 23.39 7.17 -9.41
N GLN A 321 22.83 7.00 -10.61
CA GLN A 321 21.58 6.23 -10.80
C GLN A 321 21.72 4.79 -10.29
N ARG A 322 22.79 4.07 -10.66
CA ARG A 322 23.04 2.70 -10.15
C ARG A 322 23.11 2.64 -8.62
N LYS A 323 23.65 3.69 -7.97
CA LYS A 323 23.72 3.75 -6.52
C LYS A 323 22.33 3.97 -5.89
N VAL A 324 21.50 4.84 -6.46
CA VAL A 324 20.11 5.02 -6.03
C VAL A 324 19.30 3.74 -6.24
N GLU A 325 19.44 3.10 -7.40
CA GLU A 325 18.81 1.82 -7.70
C GLU A 325 19.20 0.75 -6.69
N GLY A 326 20.49 0.63 -6.35
CA GLY A 326 20.97 -0.27 -5.31
C GLY A 326 20.37 0.03 -3.92
N MET A 327 20.28 1.31 -3.54
CA MET A 327 19.65 1.71 -2.28
C MET A 327 18.15 1.35 -2.24
N ASN A 328 17.43 1.57 -3.36
CA ASN A 328 16.03 1.22 -3.48
C ASN A 328 15.81 -0.30 -3.49
N TYR A 329 16.70 -1.06 -4.14
CA TYR A 329 16.71 -2.53 -4.09
C TYR A 329 16.92 -3.03 -2.67
N ASP A 330 17.92 -2.52 -1.95
CA ASP A 330 18.19 -2.90 -0.54
C ASP A 330 17.00 -2.56 0.36
N ALA A 331 16.36 -1.39 0.16
CA ALA A 331 15.16 -1.01 0.90
C ALA A 331 13.99 -1.97 0.64
N ARG A 332 13.71 -2.31 -0.62
CA ARG A 332 12.67 -3.28 -1.00
C ARG A 332 12.98 -4.68 -0.47
N LYS A 333 14.23 -5.11 -0.54
CA LYS A 333 14.69 -6.40 -0.01
C LYS A 333 14.47 -6.46 1.50
N ASN A 334 14.86 -5.43 2.24
CA ASN A 334 14.62 -5.36 3.68
C ASN A 334 13.12 -5.40 4.00
N LEU A 335 12.28 -4.64 3.27
CA LEU A 335 10.82 -4.69 3.44
C LEU A 335 10.28 -6.10 3.22
N LEU A 336 10.74 -6.79 2.16
CA LEU A 336 10.34 -8.15 1.84
C LEU A 336 10.77 -9.14 2.93
N GLU A 337 11.97 -9.01 3.50
CA GLU A 337 12.44 -9.87 4.59
C GLU A 337 11.55 -9.77 5.85
N TYR A 338 11.02 -8.58 6.16
CA TYR A 338 10.07 -8.40 7.24
C TYR A 338 8.68 -8.95 6.90
N ASP A 339 8.19 -8.71 5.68
CA ASP A 339 6.89 -9.22 5.23
C ASP A 339 6.88 -10.74 5.07
N ASP A 340 8.00 -11.38 4.68
CA ASP A 340 8.09 -12.85 4.57
C ASP A 340 7.79 -13.54 5.90
N VAL A 341 8.21 -12.96 7.01
CA VAL A 341 7.91 -13.46 8.37
C VAL A 341 6.41 -13.34 8.67
N ALA A 342 5.82 -12.18 8.38
CA ALA A 342 4.39 -11.97 8.57
C ALA A 342 3.56 -12.84 7.62
N ASN A 343 4.05 -13.08 6.41
CA ASN A 343 3.42 -13.92 5.38
C ASN A 343 3.39 -15.39 5.80
N ASP A 344 4.46 -15.91 6.40
CA ASP A 344 4.47 -17.29 6.90
C ASP A 344 3.48 -17.49 8.05
N GLN A 345 3.37 -16.53 8.97
CA GLN A 345 2.34 -16.52 10.01
C GLN A 345 0.93 -16.44 9.41
N ARG A 346 0.74 -15.56 8.42
CA ARG A 346 -0.53 -15.38 7.70
C ARG A 346 -0.99 -16.65 7.03
N LYS A 347 -0.10 -17.42 6.38
CA LYS A 347 -0.43 -18.71 5.77
C LYS A 347 -1.01 -19.69 6.79
N VAL A 348 -0.43 -19.76 7.99
CA VAL A 348 -0.93 -20.63 9.07
C VAL A 348 -2.32 -20.19 9.50
N ILE A 349 -2.50 -18.90 9.82
CA ILE A 349 -3.80 -18.36 10.26
C ILE A 349 -4.88 -18.53 9.18
N TYR A 350 -4.54 -18.26 7.91
CA TYR A 350 -5.49 -18.42 6.80
C TYR A 350 -5.83 -19.89 6.57
N SER A 351 -4.87 -20.81 6.69
CA SER A 351 -5.15 -22.24 6.64
C SER A 351 -6.08 -22.70 7.77
N LEU A 352 -5.87 -22.20 9.00
CA LEU A 352 -6.75 -22.50 10.13
C LEU A 352 -8.16 -21.93 9.91
N ARG A 353 -8.24 -20.70 9.42
CA ARG A 353 -9.49 -20.01 9.12
C ARG A 353 -10.27 -20.72 8.01
N ASP A 354 -9.60 -21.14 6.94
CA ASP A 354 -10.20 -21.88 5.83
C ASP A 354 -10.68 -23.27 6.27
N ALA A 355 -9.91 -23.96 7.13
CA ALA A 355 -10.31 -25.24 7.71
C ALA A 355 -11.58 -25.12 8.57
N LEU A 356 -11.69 -24.05 9.37
CA LEU A 356 -12.91 -23.73 10.14
C LEU A 356 -14.09 -23.37 9.23
N MET A 357 -13.85 -22.58 8.19
CA MET A 357 -14.90 -22.14 7.26
C MET A 357 -15.45 -23.29 6.41
N SER A 358 -14.58 -24.21 5.98
CA SER A 358 -14.93 -25.33 5.08
C SER A 358 -15.65 -26.49 5.77
N THR A 359 -15.42 -26.68 7.07
CA THR A 359 -16.02 -27.79 7.84
C THR A 359 -17.31 -27.33 8.55
N ASN A 360 -18.33 -28.20 8.59
CA ASN A 360 -19.57 -27.94 9.33
C ASN A 360 -19.52 -28.41 10.79
N ASP A 361 -18.71 -29.43 11.06
CA ASP A 361 -18.50 -29.98 12.40
C ASP A 361 -17.10 -29.65 12.91
N VAL A 362 -17.03 -28.94 14.02
CA VAL A 362 -15.79 -28.52 14.68
C VAL A 362 -15.57 -29.24 16.01
N GLN A 363 -16.38 -30.25 16.35
CA GLN A 363 -16.40 -30.90 17.67
C GLN A 363 -15.07 -31.51 18.04
N GLU A 364 -14.52 -32.35 17.15
CA GLU A 364 -13.27 -33.07 17.41
C GLU A 364 -12.12 -32.07 17.65
N ARG A 365 -12.12 -30.97 16.89
CA ARG A 365 -11.13 -29.90 17.04
C ARG A 365 -11.29 -29.20 18.38
N PHE A 366 -12.51 -28.85 18.78
CA PHE A 366 -12.77 -28.23 20.07
C PHE A 366 -12.40 -29.15 21.24
N ILE A 367 -12.75 -30.44 21.18
CA ILE A 367 -12.39 -31.43 22.21
C ILE A 367 -10.86 -31.53 22.35
N SER A 368 -10.14 -31.57 21.22
CA SER A 368 -8.68 -31.61 21.22
C SER A 368 -8.06 -30.36 21.85
N ILE A 369 -8.54 -29.17 21.47
CA ILE A 369 -8.07 -27.89 22.02
C ILE A 369 -8.36 -27.83 23.53
N ARG A 370 -9.59 -28.14 23.94
CA ARG A 370 -9.99 -28.17 25.35
C ARG A 370 -9.11 -29.09 26.17
N LYS A 371 -8.80 -30.30 25.69
CA LYS A 371 -7.93 -31.23 26.39
C LYS A 371 -6.53 -30.64 26.59
N SER A 372 -5.94 -30.04 25.57
CA SER A 372 -4.61 -29.40 25.68
C SER A 372 -4.64 -28.25 26.67
N VAL A 373 -5.57 -27.30 26.50
CA VAL A 373 -5.69 -26.10 27.34
C VAL A 373 -5.88 -26.45 28.82
N ILE A 374 -6.71 -27.45 29.12
CA ILE A 374 -6.97 -27.87 30.50
C ILE A 374 -5.78 -28.64 31.09
N GLY A 375 -5.08 -29.45 30.30
CA GLY A 375 -3.83 -30.10 30.73
C GLY A 375 -2.73 -29.10 31.03
N ASP A 376 -2.54 -28.10 30.14
CA ASP A 376 -1.56 -27.03 30.34
C ASP A 376 -1.92 -26.17 31.56
N LEU A 377 -3.21 -25.81 31.72
CA LEU A 377 -3.71 -25.13 32.92
C LEU A 377 -3.42 -25.94 34.18
N PHE A 378 -3.77 -27.23 34.19
CA PHE A 378 -3.55 -28.12 35.34
C PHE A 378 -2.07 -28.18 35.72
N SER A 379 -1.20 -28.40 34.74
CA SER A 379 0.26 -28.49 34.93
C SER A 379 0.89 -27.22 35.51
N GLY A 380 0.25 -26.06 35.32
CA GLY A 380 0.68 -24.77 35.85
C GLY A 380 0.42 -24.60 37.35
N TYR A 381 -0.52 -25.35 37.93
CA TYR A 381 -0.88 -25.29 39.36
C TYR A 381 -0.48 -26.55 40.13
N ILE A 382 -0.56 -27.72 39.48
CA ILE A 382 -0.28 -29.03 40.07
C ILE A 382 0.66 -29.78 39.12
N SER A 383 1.84 -30.15 39.62
CA SER A 383 2.81 -30.95 38.87
C SER A 383 3.32 -32.11 39.70
N ALA A 384 3.36 -33.31 39.12
CA ALA A 384 3.94 -34.50 39.73
C ALA A 384 5.45 -34.35 40.04
N GLY A 385 6.12 -33.35 39.43
CA GLY A 385 7.52 -33.01 39.70
C GLY A 385 7.73 -32.13 40.94
N GLN A 386 6.66 -31.60 41.54
CA GLN A 386 6.69 -30.75 42.73
C GLN A 386 6.18 -31.52 43.96
N ALA A 387 6.56 -31.08 45.16
CA ALA A 387 6.03 -31.64 46.39
C ALA A 387 4.55 -31.27 46.55
N GLU A 388 3.76 -32.16 47.15
CA GLU A 388 2.31 -31.94 47.36
C GLU A 388 2.01 -30.64 48.14
N GLU A 389 2.94 -30.21 49.01
CA GLU A 389 2.82 -28.97 49.79
C GLU A 389 2.91 -27.70 48.92
N ASP A 390 3.51 -27.78 47.73
CA ASP A 390 3.69 -26.66 46.81
C ASP A 390 2.56 -26.56 45.76
N TRP A 391 1.60 -27.49 45.77
CA TRP A 391 0.47 -27.48 44.85
C TRP A 391 -0.52 -26.36 45.17
N ASP A 392 -0.88 -25.56 44.15
CA ASP A 392 -1.87 -24.49 44.31
C ASP A 392 -3.28 -24.97 43.87
N VAL A 393 -3.85 -25.86 44.69
CA VAL A 393 -5.18 -26.45 44.47
C VAL A 393 -6.28 -25.39 44.53
N GLU A 394 -6.15 -24.41 45.43
CA GLU A 394 -7.10 -23.31 45.57
C GLU A 394 -7.06 -22.39 44.34
N GLY A 395 -5.88 -22.06 43.84
CA GLY A 395 -5.68 -21.32 42.59
C GLY A 395 -6.30 -22.03 41.39
N LEU A 396 -6.08 -23.34 41.24
CA LEU A 396 -6.69 -24.14 40.18
C LEU A 396 -8.22 -24.15 40.28
N HIS A 397 -8.77 -24.34 41.48
CA HIS A 397 -10.23 -24.28 41.71
C HIS A 397 -10.80 -22.90 41.31
N ASN A 398 -10.14 -21.82 41.74
CA ASN A 398 -10.55 -20.47 41.43
C ASN A 398 -10.46 -20.16 39.92
N ALA A 399 -9.41 -20.63 39.23
CA ALA A 399 -9.27 -20.47 37.78
C ALA A 399 -10.37 -21.22 37.01
N LEU A 400 -10.64 -22.48 37.36
CA LEU A 400 -11.72 -23.28 36.75
C LEU A 400 -13.09 -22.62 36.95
N LYS A 401 -13.34 -22.08 38.13
CA LYS A 401 -14.59 -21.38 38.45
C LYS A 401 -14.72 -20.05 37.72
N ALA A 402 -13.67 -19.23 37.69
CA ALA A 402 -13.70 -17.89 37.11
C ALA A 402 -13.83 -17.94 35.59
N ASP A 403 -12.94 -18.70 34.95
CA ASP A 403 -12.71 -18.65 33.50
C ASP A 403 -13.54 -19.70 32.74
N TYR A 404 -13.81 -20.85 33.37
CA TYR A 404 -14.52 -21.97 32.73
C TYR A 404 -15.91 -22.23 33.32
N LYS A 405 -16.30 -21.48 34.36
CA LYS A 405 -17.59 -21.64 35.08
C LYS A 405 -17.83 -23.08 35.57
N ALA A 406 -16.76 -23.79 35.90
CA ALA A 406 -16.80 -25.16 36.38
C ALA A 406 -16.35 -25.21 37.83
N GLU A 407 -17.17 -25.81 38.70
CA GLU A 407 -16.85 -26.00 40.10
C GLU A 407 -16.62 -27.48 40.38
N PHE A 408 -15.39 -27.81 40.78
CA PHE A 408 -15.00 -29.15 41.17
C PHE A 408 -14.47 -29.17 42.60
N PRO A 409 -14.81 -30.19 43.41
CA PRO A 409 -14.33 -30.34 44.78
C PRO A 409 -12.90 -30.91 44.80
N LEU A 410 -11.94 -30.19 44.24
CA LEU A 410 -10.57 -30.67 44.01
C LEU A 410 -9.87 -31.14 45.30
N GLN A 411 -9.96 -30.34 46.37
CA GLN A 411 -9.36 -30.69 47.66
C GLN A 411 -9.97 -31.98 48.23
N GLN A 412 -11.29 -32.16 48.08
CA GLN A 412 -11.96 -33.36 48.56
C GLN A 412 -11.47 -34.61 47.82
N TRP A 413 -11.27 -34.52 46.49
CA TRP A 413 -10.74 -35.63 45.71
C TRP A 413 -9.31 -36.01 46.12
N LEU A 414 -8.47 -35.01 46.40
CA LEU A 414 -7.12 -35.26 46.92
C LEU A 414 -7.15 -35.89 48.31
N ASP A 415 -8.01 -35.41 49.21
CA ASP A 415 -8.19 -35.97 50.56
C ASP A 415 -8.72 -37.43 50.53
N GLU A 416 -9.46 -37.79 49.47
CA GLU A 416 -9.94 -39.15 49.19
C GLU A 416 -8.85 -40.07 48.59
N GLY A 417 -7.66 -39.55 48.31
CA GLY A 417 -6.51 -40.30 47.82
C GLY A 417 -6.46 -40.47 46.30
N VAL A 418 -7.12 -39.59 45.54
CA VAL A 418 -7.05 -39.56 44.07
C VAL A 418 -5.66 -39.10 43.65
N ASP A 419 -5.02 -39.84 42.74
CA ASP A 419 -3.71 -39.45 42.22
C ASP A 419 -3.80 -38.29 41.21
N VAL A 420 -2.65 -37.70 40.87
CA VAL A 420 -2.57 -36.49 40.01
C VAL A 420 -3.13 -36.75 38.60
N ASP A 421 -2.82 -37.91 38.02
CA ASP A 421 -3.25 -38.27 36.66
C ASP A 421 -4.76 -38.52 36.61
N GLU A 422 -5.31 -39.17 37.63
CA GLU A 422 -6.75 -39.38 37.80
C GLU A 422 -7.48 -38.05 38.08
N LEU A 423 -6.87 -37.14 38.85
CA LEU A 423 -7.42 -35.82 39.11
C LEU A 423 -7.58 -35.00 37.82
N GLU A 424 -6.55 -34.97 36.97
CA GLU A 424 -6.59 -34.32 35.65
C GLU A 424 -7.70 -34.93 34.78
N SER A 425 -7.75 -36.27 34.69
CA SER A 425 -8.78 -36.98 33.91
C SER A 425 -10.20 -36.63 34.37
N ARG A 426 -10.44 -36.59 35.68
CA ARG A 426 -11.75 -36.22 36.25
C ARG A 426 -12.17 -34.79 35.90
N ILE A 427 -11.23 -33.83 35.88
CA ILE A 427 -11.51 -32.45 35.48
C ILE A 427 -11.89 -32.40 33.98
N VAL A 428 -11.12 -33.07 33.13
CA VAL A 428 -11.38 -33.11 31.67
C VAL A 428 -12.74 -33.77 31.37
N GLU A 429 -13.05 -34.89 32.02
CA GLU A 429 -14.34 -35.57 31.90
C GLU A 429 -15.49 -34.72 32.42
N GLY A 430 -15.32 -34.06 33.57
CA GLY A 430 -16.30 -33.15 34.15
C GLY A 430 -16.64 -31.99 33.22
N LEU A 431 -15.64 -31.36 32.61
CA LEU A 431 -15.83 -30.32 31.59
C LEU A 431 -16.50 -30.88 30.33
N SER A 432 -16.18 -32.11 29.93
CA SER A 432 -16.88 -32.76 28.82
C SER A 432 -18.36 -32.92 29.10
N ALA A 433 -18.73 -33.40 30.29
CA ALA A 433 -20.12 -33.58 30.69
C ALA A 433 -20.89 -32.24 30.73
N ILE A 434 -20.24 -31.14 31.15
CA ILE A 434 -20.82 -29.80 31.11
C ILE A 434 -21.13 -29.38 29.66
N CYS A 435 -20.20 -29.61 28.73
CA CYS A 435 -20.41 -29.32 27.31
C CYS A 435 -21.51 -30.20 26.70
N ASP A 436 -21.55 -31.50 27.02
CA ASP A 436 -22.58 -32.43 26.54
C ASP A 436 -23.97 -32.01 27.03
N TYR A 437 -24.08 -31.57 28.28
CA TYR A 437 -25.32 -31.01 28.83
C TYR A 437 -25.75 -29.75 28.08
N LYS A 438 -24.83 -28.83 27.81
CA LYS A 438 -25.08 -27.62 27.01
C LYS A 438 -25.55 -27.96 25.59
N GLU A 439 -24.94 -28.96 24.96
CA GLU A 439 -25.35 -29.42 23.62
C GLU A 439 -26.77 -29.99 23.64
N GLN A 440 -27.14 -30.79 24.64
CA GLN A 440 -28.48 -31.33 24.78
C GLN A 440 -29.56 -30.25 24.93
N MET A 441 -29.25 -29.14 25.62
CA MET A 441 -30.17 -28.01 25.80
C MET A 441 -30.35 -27.16 24.54
N THR A 442 -29.32 -27.07 23.70
CA THR A 442 -29.29 -26.17 22.51
C THR A 442 -29.67 -26.90 21.23
N GLY A 443 -29.40 -28.20 21.17
CA GLY A 443 -29.41 -28.99 19.94
C GLY A 443 -28.07 -28.95 19.21
N VAL A 444 -27.70 -30.10 18.64
CA VAL A 444 -26.39 -30.34 18.00
C VAL A 444 -26.08 -29.29 16.93
N GLU A 445 -26.99 -29.05 15.98
CA GLU A 445 -26.75 -28.16 14.84
C GLU A 445 -26.49 -26.70 15.28
N SER A 446 -27.26 -26.21 16.25
CA SER A 446 -27.09 -24.85 16.77
C SER A 446 -25.81 -24.72 17.59
N MET A 447 -25.43 -25.76 18.35
CA MET A 447 -24.15 -25.82 19.06
C MET A 447 -22.96 -25.83 18.09
N ARG A 448 -22.95 -26.66 17.05
CA ARG A 448 -21.87 -26.68 16.05
C ARG A 448 -21.70 -25.31 15.38
N GLY A 449 -22.81 -24.66 15.01
CA GLY A 449 -22.80 -23.33 14.41
C GLY A 449 -22.27 -22.26 15.37
N PHE A 450 -22.66 -22.33 16.65
CA PHE A 450 -22.18 -21.44 17.69
C PHE A 450 -20.67 -21.61 17.96
N GLU A 451 -20.20 -22.85 18.13
CA GLU A 451 -18.78 -23.15 18.32
C GLU A 451 -17.93 -22.60 17.18
N LYS A 452 -18.35 -22.87 15.93
CA LYS A 452 -17.66 -22.35 14.75
C LYS A 452 -17.62 -20.82 14.73
N ALA A 453 -18.72 -20.15 15.07
CA ALA A 453 -18.76 -18.69 15.12
C ALA A 453 -17.81 -18.11 16.18
N VAL A 454 -17.80 -18.68 17.39
CA VAL A 454 -16.90 -18.26 18.47
C VAL A 454 -15.43 -18.50 18.10
N MET A 455 -15.11 -19.66 17.52
CA MET A 455 -13.74 -19.97 17.08
C MET A 455 -13.24 -18.99 16.02
N LEU A 456 -14.08 -18.67 15.02
CA LEU A 456 -13.73 -17.71 13.98
C LEU A 456 -13.59 -16.29 14.51
N GLN A 457 -14.51 -15.83 15.37
CA GLN A 457 -14.44 -14.50 15.95
C GLN A 457 -13.19 -14.34 16.83
N THR A 458 -12.88 -15.34 17.64
CA THR A 458 -11.70 -15.35 18.52
C THR A 458 -10.42 -15.31 17.70
N LEU A 459 -10.32 -16.17 16.68
CA LEU A 459 -9.19 -16.19 15.73
C LEU A 459 -9.01 -14.82 15.05
N ASP A 460 -10.07 -14.26 14.47
CA ASP A 460 -10.03 -12.99 13.74
C ASP A 460 -9.71 -11.82 14.69
N HIS A 461 -10.20 -11.82 15.93
CA HIS A 461 -9.92 -10.78 16.92
C HIS A 461 -8.43 -10.76 17.30
N TYR A 462 -7.91 -11.87 17.80
CA TYR A 462 -6.53 -11.94 18.27
C TYR A 462 -5.51 -11.84 17.13
N TRP A 463 -5.84 -12.31 15.93
CA TRP A 463 -5.00 -12.08 14.75
C TRP A 463 -4.83 -10.59 14.43
N LYS A 464 -5.90 -9.79 14.53
CA LYS A 464 -5.82 -8.33 14.32
C LYS A 464 -4.99 -7.63 15.39
N GLU A 465 -5.08 -8.08 16.64
CA GLU A 465 -4.22 -7.56 17.71
C GLU A 465 -2.75 -7.90 17.45
N HIS A 466 -2.48 -9.12 16.99
CA HIS A 466 -1.14 -9.54 16.60
C HIS A 466 -0.58 -8.75 15.44
N LEU A 467 -1.37 -8.46 14.39
CA LEU A 467 -0.94 -7.60 13.28
C LEU A 467 -0.51 -6.21 13.78
N ALA A 468 -1.29 -5.61 14.66
CA ALA A 468 -0.93 -4.32 15.27
C ALA A 468 0.38 -4.45 16.08
N ALA A 469 0.54 -5.51 16.87
CA ALA A 469 1.75 -5.76 17.64
C ALA A 469 3.00 -5.98 16.76
N MET A 470 2.83 -6.63 15.60
CA MET A 470 3.89 -6.85 14.61
C MET A 470 4.34 -5.55 13.95
N ASP A 471 3.42 -4.64 13.63
CA ASP A 471 3.75 -3.31 13.09
C ASP A 471 4.65 -2.54 14.08
N TYR A 472 4.36 -2.62 15.39
CA TYR A 472 5.19 -1.99 16.43
C TYR A 472 6.53 -2.67 16.63
N LEU A 473 6.56 -4.01 16.57
CA LEU A 473 7.81 -4.75 16.66
C LEU A 473 8.76 -4.33 15.51
N ARG A 474 8.23 -4.18 14.29
CA ARG A 474 9.00 -3.76 13.11
C ARG A 474 9.64 -2.38 13.30
N GLN A 475 8.94 -1.43 13.91
CA GLN A 475 9.48 -0.09 14.20
C GLN A 475 10.54 -0.13 15.30
N SER A 476 10.26 -0.82 16.40
CA SER A 476 11.11 -0.82 17.59
C SER A 476 12.41 -1.61 17.41
N VAL A 477 12.40 -2.67 16.59
CA VAL A 477 13.57 -3.54 16.41
C VAL A 477 14.76 -2.81 15.79
N ASN A 478 14.52 -1.76 15.01
CA ASN A 478 15.56 -0.93 14.44
C ASN A 478 16.45 -0.27 15.51
N LEU A 479 15.89 -0.01 16.69
CA LEU A 479 16.66 0.54 17.83
C LEU A 479 17.66 -0.48 18.41
N ARG A 480 17.48 -1.78 18.16
CA ARG A 480 18.44 -2.82 18.58
C ARG A 480 19.71 -2.82 17.72
N GLY A 481 19.67 -2.21 16.54
CA GLY A 481 20.84 -2.00 15.69
C GLY A 481 21.94 -1.18 16.41
N TYR A 482 21.57 -0.28 17.33
CA TYR A 482 22.52 0.48 18.15
C TYR A 482 23.36 -0.41 19.08
N ALA A 483 22.86 -1.59 19.43
CA ALA A 483 23.57 -2.56 20.25
C ALA A 483 24.36 -3.60 19.41
N GLN A 484 24.63 -3.31 18.13
CA GLN A 484 25.32 -4.20 17.19
C GLN A 484 24.64 -5.57 16.98
N LYS A 485 23.33 -5.67 17.27
CA LYS A 485 22.52 -6.84 16.94
C LYS A 485 21.87 -6.65 15.58
N ASN A 486 21.72 -7.74 14.82
CA ASN A 486 21.02 -7.72 13.54
C ASN A 486 19.50 -7.55 13.78
N PRO A 487 18.87 -6.43 13.35
CA PRO A 487 17.46 -6.16 13.61
C PRO A 487 16.52 -7.20 13.01
N THR A 488 16.80 -7.70 11.79
CA THR A 488 15.97 -8.70 11.11
C THR A 488 15.93 -10.02 11.87
N GLN A 489 17.06 -10.46 12.45
CA GLN A 489 17.09 -11.69 13.25
C GLN A 489 16.36 -11.55 14.57
N GLU A 490 16.52 -10.40 15.23
CA GLU A 490 15.79 -10.09 16.47
C GLU A 490 14.28 -10.02 16.22
N TYR A 491 13.87 -9.43 15.10
CA TYR A 491 12.48 -9.39 14.67
C TYR A 491 11.92 -10.80 14.48
N LYS A 492 12.61 -11.64 13.69
CA LYS A 492 12.21 -13.04 13.44
C LYS A 492 12.02 -13.84 14.73
N ARG A 493 12.93 -13.69 15.69
CA ARG A 493 12.89 -14.40 16.97
C ARG A 493 11.70 -13.97 17.80
N GLU A 494 11.49 -12.67 17.93
CA GLU A 494 10.43 -12.12 18.79
C GLU A 494 9.05 -12.26 18.14
N SER A 495 8.96 -12.08 16.83
CA SER A 495 7.73 -12.33 16.08
C SER A 495 7.28 -13.79 16.18
N PHE A 496 8.23 -14.73 16.18
CA PHE A 496 7.93 -16.15 16.36
C PHE A 496 7.41 -16.43 17.76
N ALA A 497 8.08 -15.90 18.80
CA ALA A 497 7.62 -16.04 20.18
C ALA A 497 6.21 -15.45 20.39
N MET A 498 5.96 -14.25 19.86
CA MET A 498 4.63 -13.61 19.88
C MET A 498 3.58 -14.43 19.13
N PHE A 499 3.95 -15.07 18.02
CA PHE A 499 3.03 -15.91 17.26
C PHE A 499 2.68 -17.22 17.97
N THR A 500 3.63 -17.85 18.66
CA THR A 500 3.33 -19.00 19.52
C THR A 500 2.40 -18.59 20.66
N GLU A 501 2.70 -17.50 21.36
CA GLU A 501 1.86 -16.93 22.42
C GLU A 501 0.44 -16.60 21.92
N LEU A 502 0.33 -16.09 20.68
CA LEU A 502 -0.94 -15.84 20.02
C LEU A 502 -1.76 -17.13 19.85
N LEU A 503 -1.16 -18.20 19.31
CA LEU A 503 -1.88 -19.45 19.07
C LEU A 503 -2.37 -20.06 20.38
N ASP A 504 -1.53 -20.05 21.41
CA ASP A 504 -1.91 -20.53 22.76
C ASP A 504 -3.05 -19.67 23.34
N THR A 505 -2.97 -18.34 23.18
CA THR A 505 -4.01 -17.41 23.63
C THR A 505 -5.34 -17.67 22.92
N ILE A 506 -5.33 -17.88 21.60
CA ILE A 506 -6.53 -18.20 20.83
C ILE A 506 -7.18 -19.48 21.37
N ASP A 507 -6.40 -20.53 21.59
CA ASP A 507 -6.90 -21.81 22.07
C ASP A 507 -7.50 -21.67 23.48
N ILE A 508 -6.81 -20.97 24.39
CA ILE A 508 -7.31 -20.68 25.74
C ILE A 508 -8.64 -19.92 25.68
N GLU A 509 -8.71 -18.86 24.88
CA GLU A 509 -9.86 -17.95 24.82
C GLU A 509 -11.07 -18.59 24.13
N ILE A 510 -10.84 -19.50 23.16
CA ILE A 510 -11.90 -20.36 22.60
C ILE A 510 -12.53 -21.20 23.71
N VAL A 511 -11.71 -21.88 24.53
CA VAL A 511 -12.22 -22.77 25.58
C VAL A 511 -12.92 -21.97 26.67
N LYS A 512 -12.37 -20.83 27.09
CA LYS A 512 -13.01 -19.93 28.06
C LYS A 512 -14.36 -19.42 27.55
N SER A 513 -14.41 -18.94 26.30
CA SER A 513 -15.63 -18.41 25.70
C SER A 513 -16.71 -19.50 25.62
N LEU A 514 -16.40 -20.69 25.11
CA LEU A 514 -17.38 -21.77 25.00
C LEU A 514 -17.81 -22.36 26.36
N SER A 515 -16.90 -22.37 27.33
CA SER A 515 -17.19 -22.86 28.70
C SER A 515 -18.02 -21.85 29.50
N SER A 516 -17.82 -20.54 29.28
CA SER A 516 -18.50 -19.49 30.05
C SER A 516 -19.90 -19.10 29.54
N VAL A 517 -20.24 -19.46 28.30
CA VAL A 517 -21.54 -19.11 27.71
C VAL A 517 -22.70 -19.79 28.46
N THR A 518 -23.65 -18.97 28.91
CA THR A 518 -24.96 -19.43 29.40
C THR A 518 -25.88 -19.65 28.21
N ILE A 519 -26.26 -20.90 27.95
CA ILE A 519 -27.06 -21.25 26.77
C ILE A 519 -28.53 -21.40 27.14
N ASN A 520 -29.41 -20.85 26.29
CA ASN A 520 -30.86 -21.02 26.33
C ASN A 520 -31.34 -21.72 25.04
N GLU A 521 -32.57 -22.25 25.01
CA GLU A 521 -33.16 -22.96 23.84
C GLU A 521 -33.19 -22.13 22.53
N GLY A 522 -32.92 -20.81 22.60
CA GLY A 522 -32.90 -19.90 21.45
C GLY A 522 -31.50 -19.47 20.97
N THR A 523 -30.42 -19.93 21.59
CA THR A 523 -29.06 -19.49 21.25
C THR A 523 -28.64 -19.93 19.84
N ARG A 524 -28.21 -18.98 19.01
CA ARG A 524 -27.84 -19.19 17.60
C ARG A 524 -26.48 -18.57 17.30
N ALA A 525 -25.87 -19.02 16.20
CA ALA A 525 -24.64 -18.42 15.67
C ALA A 525 -24.75 -16.92 15.38
N THR A 526 -25.97 -16.41 15.14
CA THR A 526 -26.26 -14.98 14.95
C THR A 526 -26.16 -14.14 16.22
N ASP A 527 -26.16 -14.78 17.39
CA ASP A 527 -26.07 -14.09 18.68
C ASP A 527 -24.61 -13.72 19.02
N VAL A 528 -23.67 -14.27 18.26
CA VAL A 528 -22.27 -13.86 18.25
C VAL A 528 -22.18 -12.58 17.42
N GLU A 529 -21.95 -11.43 18.08
CA GLU A 529 -21.83 -10.13 17.40
C GLU A 529 -20.79 -10.20 16.26
N GLN A 530 -21.26 -10.17 15.01
CA GLN A 530 -20.40 -10.00 13.86
C GLN A 530 -19.90 -8.55 13.83
N GLN A 531 -18.58 -8.36 13.86
CA GLN A 531 -18.00 -7.04 13.68
C GLN A 531 -18.34 -6.52 12.27
N ASP A 532 -19.11 -5.43 12.24
CA ASP A 532 -19.50 -4.78 11.00
C ASP A 532 -18.27 -4.06 10.40
N ASN A 533 -17.71 -4.64 9.34
CA ASN A 533 -16.55 -4.12 8.62
C ASN A 533 -16.94 -3.14 7.49
N ALA A 534 -18.17 -2.63 7.47
CA ALA A 534 -18.68 -1.73 6.42
C ALA A 534 -17.87 -0.42 6.23
N GLY A 535 -16.97 -0.07 7.17
CA GLY A 535 -16.07 1.09 7.09
C GLY A 535 -14.61 0.78 6.71
N ALA A 536 -14.28 -0.44 6.28
CA ALA A 536 -12.91 -0.79 5.90
C ALA A 536 -12.50 -0.06 4.59
N ILE A 537 -11.46 0.77 4.66
CA ILE A 537 -10.91 1.49 3.51
C ILE A 537 -9.65 0.76 3.03
N ALA A 538 -9.61 0.37 1.76
CA ALA A 538 -8.40 -0.15 1.15
C ALA A 538 -7.41 1.00 0.94
N GLN A 539 -6.25 0.95 1.59
CA GLN A 539 -5.17 1.89 1.40
C GLN A 539 -3.99 1.19 0.73
N HIS A 540 -3.47 1.80 -0.35
CA HIS A 540 -2.22 1.40 -0.97
C HIS A 540 -1.13 2.36 -0.51
N GLU A 541 -0.21 1.91 0.35
CA GLU A 541 1.02 2.65 0.66
C GLU A 541 2.06 2.37 -0.43
N ASP A 542 2.01 3.13 -1.52
CA ASP A 542 3.16 3.26 -2.41
C ASP A 542 3.94 4.54 -2.05
N GLY A 543 5.27 4.40 -1.90
CA GLY A 543 6.17 5.53 -1.82
C GLY A 543 6.07 6.35 -3.11
N ALA A 544 5.63 7.60 -2.98
CA ALA A 544 5.34 8.54 -4.06
C ALA A 544 4.12 8.19 -4.92
N ASP A 545 2.93 8.11 -4.31
CA ASP A 545 1.70 8.49 -5.00
C ASP A 545 0.78 9.29 -4.07
N VAL A 546 0.30 10.43 -4.57
CA VAL A 546 -0.71 11.23 -3.88
C VAL A 546 -2.03 10.49 -4.04
N PRO A 547 -2.72 10.06 -2.96
CA PRO A 547 -4.00 9.38 -3.12
C PRO A 547 -4.99 10.35 -3.76
N THR A 548 -5.51 9.96 -4.91
CA THR A 548 -6.69 10.54 -5.54
C THR A 548 -7.88 10.33 -4.61
N GLU A 549 -8.40 11.40 -4.01
CA GLU A 549 -9.77 11.42 -3.51
C GLU A 549 -10.71 11.25 -4.71
N GLU A 550 -11.33 10.08 -4.84
CA GLU A 550 -12.64 10.02 -5.45
C GLU A 550 -13.58 10.81 -4.54
N ILE A 551 -13.92 12.03 -4.96
CA ILE A 551 -15.08 12.74 -4.43
C ILE A 551 -16.28 11.84 -4.74
N GLU A 552 -16.71 11.05 -3.76
CA GLU A 552 -18.01 10.39 -3.78
C GLU A 552 -19.05 11.45 -4.08
N LYS A 553 -19.57 11.43 -5.31
CA LYS A 553 -20.76 12.19 -5.65
C LYS A 553 -21.85 11.71 -4.70
N PRO A 554 -22.60 12.60 -4.02
CA PRO A 554 -23.66 12.17 -3.13
C PRO A 554 -24.62 11.27 -3.91
N THR A 555 -24.70 10.01 -3.48
CA THR A 555 -25.62 9.01 -4.00
C THR A 555 -27.03 9.53 -3.77
N THR A 556 -27.61 10.08 -4.83
CA THR A 556 -28.98 10.56 -4.80
C THR A 556 -29.86 9.32 -4.68
N VAL A 557 -30.39 9.08 -3.49
CA VAL A 557 -31.45 8.09 -3.25
C VAL A 557 -32.57 8.37 -4.25
N LYS A 558 -32.67 7.56 -5.31
CA LYS A 558 -33.80 7.59 -6.24
C LYS A 558 -35.04 7.14 -5.47
N LYS A 559 -35.72 8.09 -4.82
CA LYS A 559 -37.12 7.92 -4.40
C LYS A 559 -37.92 7.51 -5.63
N LYS A 560 -38.41 6.26 -5.66
CA LYS A 560 -39.50 5.84 -6.53
C LYS A 560 -40.74 6.63 -6.11
N GLY A 561 -40.94 7.79 -6.73
CA GLY A 561 -42.15 8.59 -6.65
C GLY A 561 -42.34 9.27 -8.00
N GLU A 562 -43.54 9.18 -8.56
CA GLU A 562 -43.89 9.83 -9.83
C GLU A 562 -43.55 11.32 -9.79
N LYS A 563 -42.82 11.82 -10.79
CA LYS A 563 -42.49 13.24 -10.92
C LYS A 563 -43.78 14.01 -11.25
N VAL A 564 -44.31 14.74 -10.27
CA VAL A 564 -45.45 15.66 -10.48
C VAL A 564 -45.02 16.80 -11.41
N GLY A 565 -45.69 16.94 -12.55
CA GLY A 565 -45.41 17.96 -13.54
C GLY A 565 -45.77 19.37 -13.04
N ARG A 566 -45.07 20.38 -13.54
CA ARG A 566 -45.19 21.78 -13.10
C ARG A 566 -46.62 22.35 -13.16
N ASN A 567 -47.48 21.80 -14.02
CA ASN A 567 -48.88 22.21 -14.18
C ASN A 567 -49.90 21.23 -13.56
N ASP A 568 -49.46 20.13 -12.95
CA ASP A 568 -50.32 19.12 -12.35
C ASP A 568 -50.87 19.59 -11.00
N PRO A 569 -51.98 18.99 -10.51
CA PRO A 569 -52.51 19.28 -9.18
C PRO A 569 -51.47 19.00 -8.09
N CYS A 570 -51.32 19.93 -7.15
CA CYS A 570 -50.33 19.80 -6.09
C CYS A 570 -50.70 18.62 -5.15
N PRO A 571 -49.75 17.71 -4.84
CA PRO A 571 -50.03 16.51 -4.05
C PRO A 571 -50.39 16.77 -2.57
N CYS A 572 -50.31 18.03 -2.10
CA CYS A 572 -50.81 18.41 -0.77
C CYS A 572 -52.34 18.52 -0.68
N GLY A 573 -53.08 18.31 -1.78
CA GLY A 573 -54.55 18.35 -1.79
C GLY A 573 -55.16 19.75 -1.81
N SER A 574 -54.36 20.79 -2.03
CA SER A 574 -54.80 22.20 -1.98
C SER A 574 -55.65 22.66 -3.19
N GLY A 575 -55.84 21.80 -4.20
CA GLY A 575 -56.58 22.11 -5.43
C GLY A 575 -55.86 23.07 -6.41
N LYS A 576 -54.66 23.56 -6.09
CA LYS A 576 -53.85 24.44 -6.95
C LYS A 576 -52.83 23.64 -7.77
N LYS A 577 -52.37 24.19 -8.90
CA LYS A 577 -51.27 23.62 -9.70
C LYS A 577 -49.95 23.65 -8.93
N TYR A 578 -49.07 22.66 -9.12
CA TYR A 578 -47.82 22.48 -8.37
C TYR A 578 -46.95 23.75 -8.36
N LYS A 579 -46.75 24.41 -9.51
CA LYS A 579 -45.99 25.67 -9.64
C LYS A 579 -46.50 26.86 -8.83
N ASN A 580 -47.76 26.82 -8.41
CA ASN A 580 -48.40 27.90 -7.65
C ASN A 580 -48.56 27.50 -6.18
N CYS A 581 -47.91 26.42 -5.74
CA CYS A 581 -48.02 25.89 -4.39
C CYS A 581 -46.68 25.40 -3.84
N HIS A 582 -46.09 24.35 -4.41
CA HIS A 582 -44.86 23.70 -3.90
C HIS A 582 -43.76 23.52 -4.96
N GLY A 583 -43.94 24.06 -6.17
CA GLY A 583 -43.05 23.83 -7.32
C GLY A 583 -42.63 25.05 -8.10
#